data_AF-A0A512UEH7-F1
#
_entry.id   AF-A0A512UEH7-F1
#
_cell.length_a   1.000
_cell.length_b   1.000
_cell.length_c   1.000
_cell.angle_alpha   90.00
_cell.angle_beta   90.00
_cell.angle_gamma   90.00
#
_symmetry.space_group_name_H-M   'P 1'
#
loop_
_entity.id
_entity.type
_entity.pdbx_description
1 polymer ?
#
loop_
_entity_poly.entity_id
_entity_poly.type
_entity_poly.pdbx_seq_one_letter_code
_entity_poly.pdbx_strand_id
1 'polypeptide(L)'
;MAQGNLKLKSKGKGRVTKRQSNLRAAAPIIIKPKKQVAKQAYNLRKSVGSSNGTEKLISSRVGHLEIIKGSRRQIEREQKEAKKKAAKEAAAKK
;
A
#
# COMPACT_ATOMS: atom_id res chain seq x y z
N MET A 1 39.25 -32.32 40.12
CA MET A 1 38.52 -31.20 40.77
C MET A 1 37.50 -30.67 39.77
N ALA A 2 36.20 -30.81 40.04
CA ALA A 2 35.15 -30.33 39.14
C ALA A 2 35.00 -28.81 39.29
N GLN A 3 35.46 -28.04 38.30
CA GLN A 3 35.18 -26.61 38.21
C GLN A 3 33.72 -26.43 37.79
N GLY A 4 32.85 -26.11 38.74
CA GLY A 4 31.45 -25.76 38.45
C GLY A 4 31.37 -24.50 37.58
N ASN A 5 30.34 -24.43 36.72
CA ASN A 5 30.09 -23.31 35.81
C ASN A 5 29.97 -21.97 36.58
N LEU A 6 31.05 -21.19 36.59
CA LEU A 6 31.03 -19.79 37.00
C LEU A 6 30.10 -19.01 36.06
N LYS A 7 28.91 -18.66 36.54
CA LYS A 7 28.01 -17.73 35.85
C LYS A 7 28.69 -16.36 35.78
N LEU A 8 29.44 -16.12 34.71
CA LEU A 8 30.04 -14.82 34.41
C LEU A 8 28.91 -13.80 34.29
N LYS A 9 28.85 -12.86 35.24
CA LYS A 9 27.89 -11.74 35.17
C LYS A 9 28.14 -10.98 33.87
N SER A 10 27.07 -10.61 33.17
CA SER A 10 27.14 -9.80 31.96
C SER A 10 27.95 -8.54 32.26
N LYS A 11 28.97 -8.25 31.44
CA LYS A 11 29.77 -7.02 31.59
C LYS A 11 28.83 -5.82 31.64
N GLY A 12 28.89 -5.06 32.72
CA GLY A 12 28.12 -3.83 32.88
C GLY A 12 28.42 -2.85 31.75
N LYS A 13 27.53 -1.87 31.53
CA LYS A 13 27.77 -0.81 30.54
C LYS A 13 29.11 -0.15 30.85
N GLY A 14 30.10 -0.35 29.97
CA GLY A 14 31.42 0.25 30.11
C GLY A 14 31.33 1.78 30.12
N ARG A 15 32.27 2.43 30.81
CA ARG A 15 32.40 3.89 30.81
C ARG A 15 32.56 4.39 29.38
N VAL A 16 31.63 5.23 28.92
CA VAL A 16 31.70 5.83 27.57
C VAL A 16 32.85 6.84 27.56
N THR A 17 33.91 6.57 26.79
CA THR A 17 35.05 7.49 26.63
C THR A 17 34.90 8.30 25.34
N LYS A 18 35.52 9.49 25.26
CA LYS A 18 35.44 10.34 24.06
C LYS A 18 36.08 9.72 22.81
N ARG A 19 36.88 8.66 22.94
CA ARG A 19 37.58 7.96 21.86
C ARG A 19 37.00 6.56 21.58
N GLN A 20 35.76 6.30 21.99
CA GLN A 20 35.13 5.00 21.77
C GLN A 20 34.85 4.77 20.28
N SER A 21 35.37 3.69 19.71
CA SER A 21 35.19 3.33 18.29
C SER A 21 33.88 2.60 18.01
N ASN A 22 33.23 2.02 19.04
CA ASN A 22 31.93 1.34 18.95
C ASN A 22 30.79 2.24 19.44
N LEU A 23 30.63 3.41 18.82
CA LEU A 23 29.48 4.27 19.07
C LEU A 23 28.18 3.53 18.71
N ARG A 24 27.15 3.67 19.55
CA ARG A 24 25.82 3.14 19.23
C ARG A 24 25.31 3.83 17.96
N ALA A 25 24.70 3.06 17.07
CA ALA A 25 24.04 3.63 15.88
C ALA A 25 23.08 4.74 16.32
N ALA A 26 23.16 5.89 15.64
CA ALA A 26 22.27 7.00 15.92
C ALA A 26 20.81 6.54 15.77
N ALA A 27 19.93 7.04 16.64
CA ALA A 27 18.52 6.76 16.50
C ALA A 27 18.03 7.21 15.11
N PRO A 28 17.15 6.44 14.45
CA PRO A 28 16.63 6.81 13.15
C PRO A 28 15.97 8.19 13.22
N ILE A 29 16.26 9.03 12.23
CA ILE A 29 15.73 10.39 12.17
C ILE A 29 14.22 10.32 11.94
N ILE A 30 13.45 10.80 12.92
CA ILE A 30 11.99 10.85 12.84
C ILE A 30 11.57 12.08 12.04
N ILE A 31 11.32 11.90 10.74
CA ILE A 31 10.78 12.95 9.86
C ILE A 31 9.25 12.98 10.01
N LYS A 32 8.76 13.61 11.08
CA LYS A 32 7.33 13.87 11.30
C LYS A 32 7.08 15.38 11.37
N PRO A 33 6.00 15.88 10.75
CA PRO A 33 5.66 17.30 10.86
C PRO A 33 5.24 17.65 12.29
N LYS A 34 5.73 18.79 12.79
CA LYS A 34 5.34 19.32 14.10
C LYS A 34 4.02 20.09 14.05
N LYS A 35 3.77 20.81 12.95
CA LYS A 35 2.58 21.65 12.74
C LYS A 35 1.33 20.80 12.55
N GLN A 36 0.22 21.18 13.20
CA GLN A 36 -1.05 20.43 13.14
C GLN A 36 -1.60 20.31 11.71
N VAL A 37 -1.55 21.41 10.94
CA VAL A 37 -2.01 21.45 9.54
C VAL A 37 -1.34 20.38 8.67
N ALA A 38 -0.03 20.16 8.87
CA ALA A 38 0.73 19.20 8.09
C ALA A 38 0.61 17.74 8.59
N LYS A 39 0.09 17.51 9.80
CA LYS A 39 -0.11 16.14 10.34
C LYS A 39 -1.17 15.38 9.58
N GLN A 40 -2.25 16.04 9.17
CA GLN A 40 -3.34 15.42 8.41
C GLN A 40 -2.83 14.90 7.07
N ALA A 41 -2.11 15.74 6.31
CA ALA A 41 -1.50 15.34 5.03
C ALA A 41 -0.46 14.22 5.18
N TYR A 42 0.35 14.25 6.25
CA TYR A 42 1.32 13.19 6.54
C TYR A 42 0.66 11.85 6.87
N ASN A 43 -0.41 11.88 7.68
CA ASN A 43 -1.18 10.69 8.03
C ASN A 43 -1.92 10.13 6.81
N LEU A 44 -2.49 11.00 5.98
CA LEU A 44 -3.11 10.63 4.71
C LEU A 44 -2.08 9.90 3.84
N ARG A 45 -0.94 10.54 3.54
CA ARG A 45 0.16 9.93 2.77
C ARG A 45 0.62 8.58 3.31
N LYS A 46 0.66 8.41 4.64
CA LYS A 46 1.01 7.12 5.27
C LYS A 46 -0.08 6.07 5.07
N SER A 47 -1.36 6.47 5.13
CA SER A 47 -2.51 5.58 5.01
C SER A 47 -2.82 5.13 3.58
N VAL A 48 -2.72 6.03 2.59
CA VAL A 48 -3.11 5.72 1.20
C VAL A 48 -1.99 5.05 0.39
N GLY A 49 -0.78 4.92 0.94
CA GLY A 49 0.37 4.44 0.17
C GLY A 49 0.69 5.36 -1.01
N SER A 50 1.71 5.04 -1.81
CA SER A 50 2.09 5.83 -2.99
C SER A 50 0.96 5.79 -4.04
N SER A 51 0.07 6.79 -4.00
CA SER A 51 -1.06 6.94 -4.91
C SER A 51 -0.64 6.90 -6.38
N ASN A 52 0.54 7.45 -6.68
CA ASN A 52 1.09 7.48 -8.04
C ASN A 52 1.30 6.08 -8.64
N GLY A 53 1.69 5.10 -7.81
CA GLY A 53 1.86 3.72 -8.26
C GLY A 53 0.52 3.04 -8.50
N THR A 54 -0.43 3.25 -7.59
CA THR A 54 -1.78 2.68 -7.69
C THR A 54 -2.61 3.32 -8.79
N GLU A 55 -2.52 4.63 -9.02
CA GLU A 55 -3.23 5.34 -10.09
C GLU A 55 -2.80 4.84 -11.47
N LYS A 56 -1.49 4.64 -11.68
CA LYS A 56 -0.95 4.04 -12.91
C LYS A 56 -1.38 2.59 -13.11
N LEU A 57 -1.52 1.83 -12.02
CA LEU A 57 -1.94 0.42 -12.05
C LEU A 57 -3.46 0.30 -12.27
N ILE A 58 -4.24 1.22 -11.71
CA ILE A 58 -5.67 1.33 -11.95
C ILE A 58 -5.92 1.79 -13.39
N SER A 59 -5.22 2.80 -13.89
CA SER A 59 -5.38 3.28 -15.27
C SER A 59 -4.99 2.22 -16.30
N SER A 60 -3.93 1.45 -16.06
CA SER A 60 -3.53 0.36 -16.96
C SER A 60 -4.54 -0.79 -16.98
N ARG A 61 -5.06 -1.18 -15.80
CA ARG A 61 -6.09 -2.21 -15.70
C ARG A 61 -7.43 -1.76 -16.27
N VAL A 62 -7.89 -0.56 -15.94
CA VAL A 62 -9.15 -0.01 -16.46
C VAL A 62 -9.07 0.21 -17.97
N GLY A 63 -7.99 0.83 -18.48
CA GLY A 63 -7.82 1.01 -19.92
C GLY A 63 -7.75 -0.30 -20.70
N HIS A 64 -7.05 -1.32 -20.18
CA HIS A 64 -7.04 -2.65 -20.80
C HIS A 64 -8.40 -3.35 -20.74
N LEU A 65 -9.15 -3.17 -19.64
CA LEU A 65 -10.51 -3.70 -19.51
C LEU A 65 -11.51 -2.98 -20.42
N GLU A 66 -11.34 -1.70 -20.68
CA GLU A 66 -12.14 -0.97 -21.67
C GLU A 66 -11.90 -1.49 -23.08
N ILE A 67 -10.66 -1.91 -23.39
CA ILE A 67 -10.32 -2.54 -24.68
C ILE A 67 -10.92 -3.95 -24.78
N ILE A 68 -10.83 -4.77 -23.71
CA ILE A 68 -11.29 -6.16 -23.73
C ILE A 68 -12.82 -6.28 -23.59
N LYS A 69 -13.43 -5.50 -22.70
CA LYS A 69 -14.84 -5.62 -22.32
C LYS A 69 -15.72 -4.51 -22.91
N GLY A 70 -15.12 -3.50 -23.56
CA GLY A 70 -15.81 -2.31 -24.03
C GLY A 70 -15.99 -1.25 -22.94
N SER A 71 -16.21 -0.01 -23.34
CA SER A 71 -16.57 1.07 -22.42
C SER A 71 -17.94 0.79 -21.79
N ARG A 72 -18.17 1.25 -20.56
CA ARG A 72 -19.47 1.13 -19.86
C ARG A 72 -20.66 1.58 -20.73
N ARG A 73 -20.46 2.62 -21.54
CA ARG A 73 -21.49 3.13 -22.48
C ARG A 73 -21.78 2.16 -23.63
N GLN A 74 -20.78 1.41 -24.11
CA GLN A 74 -20.95 0.40 -25.16
C GLN A 74 -21.68 -0.83 -24.60
N ILE A 75 -21.24 -1.33 -23.44
CA ILE A 75 -21.89 -2.46 -22.75
C ILE A 75 -23.36 -2.15 -22.47
N GLU A 76 -23.67 -0.96 -21.96
CA GLU A 76 -25.06 -0.56 -21.68
C GLU A 76 -25.92 -0.45 -22.95
N ARG A 77 -25.33 -0.07 -24.10
CA ARG A 77 -26.03 -0.03 -25.40
C ARG A 77 -26.29 -1.43 -25.92
N GLU A 78 -25.27 -2.29 -25.93
CA GLU A 78 -25.38 -3.69 -26.36
C GLU A 78 -26.41 -4.45 -25.52
N GLN A 79 -26.42 -4.27 -24.20
CA GLN A 79 -27.42 -4.88 -23.32
C GLN A 79 -28.84 -4.40 -23.60
N LYS A 80 -29.03 -3.11 -23.91
CA LYS A 80 -30.34 -2.56 -24.29
C LYS A 80 -30.81 -3.11 -25.63
N GLU A 81 -29.92 -3.23 -26.61
CA GLU A 81 -30.22 -3.81 -27.92
C GLU A 81 -30.54 -5.30 -27.83
N ALA A 82 -29.76 -6.06 -27.06
CA ALA A 82 -30.02 -7.47 -26.78
C ALA A 82 -31.38 -7.69 -26.11
N LYS A 83 -31.74 -6.85 -25.12
CA LYS A 83 -33.06 -6.90 -24.47
C LYS A 83 -34.21 -6.58 -25.44
N LYS A 84 -34.04 -5.57 -26.31
CA LYS A 84 -35.04 -5.23 -27.34
C LYS A 84 -35.21 -6.37 -28.35
N LYS A 85 -34.11 -7.01 -28.75
CA LYS A 85 -34.14 -8.14 -29.68
C LYS A 85 -34.81 -9.37 -29.06
N ALA A 86 -34.45 -9.72 -27.82
CA ALA A 86 -35.08 -10.80 -27.07
C ALA A 86 -36.59 -10.57 -26.86
N ALA A 87 -37.00 -9.33 -26.56
CA ALA A 87 -38.42 -9.00 -26.42
C ALA A 87 -39.20 -9.12 -27.73
N LYS A 88 -38.59 -8.73 -28.87
CA LYS A 88 -39.19 -8.90 -30.20
C LYS A 88 -39.30 -10.38 -30.60
N GLU A 89 -38.27 -11.19 -30.33
CA GLU A 89 -38.30 -12.63 -30.62
C GLU A 89 -39.32 -13.38 -29.74
N ALA A 90 -39.48 -12.98 -28.48
CA ALA A 90 -40.52 -13.52 -27.60
C ALA A 90 -41.94 -13.13 -28.05
N ALA A 91 -42.12 -11.91 -28.58
CA ALA A 91 -43.39 -11.47 -29.15
C ALA A 91 -43.72 -12.12 -30.49
N ALA A 92 -42.71 -12.48 -31.29
CA ALA A 92 -42.88 -13.16 -32.58
C ALA A 92 -43.12 -14.68 -32.45
N LYS A 93 -42.78 -15.28 -31.30
CA LYS A 93 -43.04 -16.70 -30.99
C LYS A 93 -44.37 -16.96 -30.28
N LYS A 94 -45.13 -15.90 -29.98
CA LYS A 94 -46.42 -15.96 -29.27
C LYS A 94 -47.55 -15.71 -30.26
#